data_AF-A0A0B1RXM2-F1
#
_entry.id   AF-A0A0B1RXM2-F1
#
_cell.length_a   1.000
_cell.length_b   1.000
_cell.length_c   1.000
_cell.angle_alpha   90.00
_cell.angle_beta   90.00
_cell.angle_gamma   90.00
#
_symmetry.space_group_name_H-M   'P 1'
#
loop_
_entity.id
_entity.type
_entity.pdbx_description
1 polymer ?
#
loop_
_entity_poly.entity_id
_entity_poly.type
_entity_poly.pdbx_seq_one_letter_code
_entity_poly.pdbx_strand_id
1 'polypeptide(L)'
;MFPNGVQNGSCVPNFEKPHRKPVNDLHPGQFSPEEARLRCQLASLYRLVDLFQWSQGVFNHITVRVPGDDTEILINPFGLLYHEQTASTLVKVDLEGKVLHPGSTKLGINQVGLYWKFLQIQAFYSLFAQKGCSESAVRFWMT
;
A
#
# COMPACT_ATOMS: atom_id res chain seq x y z
N MET A 1 37.51 15.59 13.45
CA MET A 1 37.25 14.48 14.38
C MET A 1 36.05 14.90 15.21
N PHE A 2 34.86 14.39 14.91
CA PHE A 2 33.64 14.64 15.69
C PHE A 2 33.17 13.32 16.31
N PRO A 3 32.60 13.33 17.52
CA PRO A 3 32.47 12.14 18.35
C PRO A 3 31.18 11.36 18.07
N ASN A 4 31.25 10.06 18.35
CA ASN A 4 30.14 9.12 18.32
C ASN A 4 29.08 9.45 19.38
N GLY A 5 27.81 9.51 19.00
CA GLY A 5 26.69 9.71 19.92
C GLY A 5 25.33 9.28 19.36
N VAL A 6 24.81 8.18 19.91
CA VAL A 6 23.39 7.84 20.13
C VAL A 6 22.49 7.61 18.90
N GLN A 7 22.24 6.34 18.60
CA GLN A 7 21.14 5.86 17.75
C GLN A 7 19.81 5.99 18.52
N ASN A 8 19.17 7.17 18.50
CA ASN A 8 17.81 7.34 19.02
C ASN A 8 16.89 7.95 17.95
N GLY A 9 15.90 7.18 17.51
CA GLY A 9 14.58 7.67 17.09
C GLY A 9 14.50 8.64 15.91
N SER A 10 15.25 8.41 14.83
CA SER A 10 15.18 9.31 13.68
C SER A 10 13.99 8.98 12.76
N CYS A 11 13.11 9.96 12.60
CA CYS A 11 12.09 10.08 11.55
C CYS A 11 12.67 10.20 10.13
N VAL A 12 13.97 9.90 9.95
CA VAL A 12 14.63 9.96 8.66
C VAL A 12 14.41 8.67 7.89
N PRO A 13 13.97 8.76 6.64
CA PRO A 13 13.83 7.57 5.83
C PRO A 13 15.15 6.86 5.61
N ASN A 14 15.20 5.55 5.88
CA ASN A 14 16.37 4.75 5.58
C ASN A 14 16.49 4.54 4.05
N PHE A 15 17.35 5.33 3.40
CA PHE A 15 17.56 5.26 1.96
C PHE A 15 18.43 4.07 1.51
N GLU A 16 19.07 3.36 2.44
CA GLU A 16 20.16 2.40 2.14
C GLU A 16 19.71 1.01 1.66
N LYS A 17 18.41 0.73 1.46
CA LYS A 17 17.96 -0.59 0.96
C LYS A 17 18.37 -0.77 -0.52
N PRO A 18 19.32 -1.68 -0.86
CA PRO A 18 19.99 -1.70 -2.17
C PRO A 18 19.18 -2.37 -3.31
N HIS A 19 18.01 -2.94 -3.02
CA HIS A 19 17.20 -3.69 -4.00
C HIS A 19 15.72 -3.31 -3.94
N ARG A 20 15.39 -2.07 -4.32
CA ARG A 20 13.97 -1.67 -4.47
C ARG A 20 13.49 -1.99 -5.89
N LYS A 21 12.57 -2.95 -6.00
CA LYS A 21 11.80 -3.15 -7.24
C LYS A 21 11.10 -1.86 -7.63
N PRO A 22 11.01 -1.52 -8.93
CA PRO A 22 10.29 -0.35 -9.40
C PRO A 22 8.83 -0.41 -8.96
N VAL A 23 8.28 0.73 -8.55
CA VAL A 23 6.88 0.82 -8.10
C VAL A 23 5.92 0.64 -9.27
N ASN A 24 6.27 1.22 -10.42
CA ASN A 24 5.56 1.05 -11.68
C ASN A 24 6.28 0.00 -12.54
N ASP A 25 5.80 -1.23 -12.48
CA ASP A 25 6.30 -2.39 -13.22
C ASP A 25 5.24 -2.99 -14.15
N LEU A 26 4.20 -2.21 -14.48
CA LEU A 26 3.11 -2.64 -15.35
C LEU A 26 3.54 -2.69 -16.82
N HIS A 27 3.07 -3.71 -17.53
CA HIS A 27 3.17 -3.74 -18.99
C HIS A 27 2.09 -2.87 -19.63
N PRO A 28 2.42 -2.08 -20.67
CA PRO A 28 1.42 -1.30 -21.40
C PRO A 28 0.28 -2.18 -21.92
N GLY A 29 -0.96 -1.75 -21.71
CA GLY A 29 -2.16 -2.46 -22.19
C GLY A 29 -2.65 -3.62 -21.32
N GLN A 30 -1.99 -3.92 -20.19
CA GLN A 30 -2.44 -4.98 -19.27
C GLN A 30 -3.70 -4.60 -18.48
N PHE A 31 -3.89 -3.32 -18.18
CA PHE A 31 -5.02 -2.79 -17.42
C PHE A 31 -5.58 -1.53 -18.09
N SER A 32 -6.80 -1.13 -17.71
CA SER A 32 -7.34 0.17 -18.12
C SER A 32 -6.42 1.30 -17.62
N PRO A 33 -6.34 2.45 -18.31
CA PRO A 33 -5.50 3.57 -17.89
C PRO A 33 -5.76 4.01 -16.45
N GLU A 34 -7.02 3.97 -16.02
CA GLU A 34 -7.42 4.35 -14.68
C GLU A 34 -7.03 3.30 -13.62
N GLU A 35 -7.26 2.01 -13.90
CA GLU A 35 -6.81 0.94 -12.99
C GLU A 35 -5.27 0.94 -12.86
N ALA A 36 -4.54 1.13 -13.96
CA ALA A 36 -3.09 1.22 -13.95
C ALA A 36 -2.59 2.39 -13.08
N ARG A 37 -3.24 3.57 -13.18
CA ARG A 37 -2.93 4.73 -12.35
C ARG A 37 -3.13 4.43 -10.87
N LEU A 38 -4.25 3.81 -10.51
CA LEU A 38 -4.56 3.46 -9.12
C LEU A 38 -3.60 2.41 -8.55
N ARG A 39 -3.23 1.40 -9.34
CA ARG A 39 -2.22 0.42 -8.95
C ARG A 39 -0.88 1.08 -8.64
N CYS A 40 -0.44 2.02 -9.47
CA CYS A 40 0.78 2.79 -9.25
C CYS A 40 0.70 3.69 -8.01
N GLN A 41 -0.43 4.36 -7.79
CA GLN A 41 -0.64 5.21 -6.62
C GLN A 41 -0.65 4.39 -5.33
N LEU A 42 -1.38 3.28 -5.30
CA LEU A 42 -1.45 2.38 -4.15
C LEU A 42 -0.08 1.75 -3.85
N ALA A 43 0.65 1.29 -4.87
CA ALA A 43 2.01 0.76 -4.69
C ALA A 43 2.97 1.84 -4.16
N SER A 44 2.85 3.09 -4.62
CA SER A 44 3.61 4.22 -4.10
C SER A 44 3.29 4.49 -2.63
N LEU A 45 2.00 4.42 -2.26
CA LEU A 45 1.55 4.59 -0.89
C LEU A 45 2.16 3.54 0.04
N TYR A 46 2.18 2.27 -0.35
CA TYR A 46 2.88 1.22 0.40
C TYR A 46 4.36 1.57 0.64
N ARG A 47 5.06 2.08 -0.38
CA ARG A 47 6.46 2.52 -0.23
C ARG A 47 6.61 3.69 0.72
N LEU A 48 5.71 4.67 0.67
CA LEU A 48 5.72 5.81 1.60
C LEU A 48 5.50 5.34 3.05
N VAL A 49 4.57 4.41 3.27
CA VAL A 49 4.30 3.88 4.61
C VAL A 49 5.50 3.10 5.16
N ASP A 50 6.20 2.31 4.33
CA ASP A 50 7.47 1.68 4.71
C ASP A 50 8.55 2.73 4.99
N LEU A 51 8.60 3.78 4.17
CA LEU A 51 9.57 4.88 4.30
C LEU A 51 9.46 5.59 5.65
N PHE A 52 8.23 5.83 6.12
CA PHE A 52 7.94 6.42 7.43
C PHE A 52 7.95 5.42 8.58
N GLN A 53 8.28 4.15 8.33
CA GLN A 53 8.28 3.07 9.33
C GLN A 53 6.93 2.92 10.03
N TRP A 54 5.85 3.13 9.28
CA TRP A 54 4.47 2.98 9.75
C TRP A 54 3.90 1.59 9.46
N SER A 55 4.62 0.76 8.71
CA SER A 55 4.27 -0.64 8.46
C SER A 55 4.51 -1.48 9.73
N GLN A 56 3.48 -2.22 10.16
CA GLN A 56 3.55 -3.13 11.31
C GLN A 56 3.38 -4.59 10.83
N GLY A 57 4.43 -5.16 10.24
CA GLY A 57 4.42 -6.55 9.73
C GLY A 57 3.56 -6.76 8.47
N VAL A 58 3.19 -8.03 8.21
CA VAL A 58 2.57 -8.49 6.94
C VAL A 58 1.04 -8.59 6.97
N PHE A 59 0.40 -8.32 8.11
CA PHE A 59 -1.06 -8.48 8.28
C PHE A 59 -1.87 -7.25 7.85
N ASN A 60 -1.20 -6.11 7.66
CA ASN A 60 -1.85 -4.86 7.27
C ASN A 60 -2.23 -4.88 5.79
N HIS A 61 -3.28 -4.12 5.47
CA HIS A 61 -3.75 -3.98 4.09
C HIS A 61 -4.29 -2.58 3.85
N ILE A 62 -3.99 -2.05 2.67
CA ILE A 62 -4.53 -0.80 2.16
C ILE A 62 -5.31 -1.12 0.90
N THR A 63 -6.56 -0.69 0.86
CA THR A 63 -7.46 -0.98 -0.26
C THR A 63 -7.87 0.29 -0.97
N VAL A 64 -8.01 0.22 -2.30
CA VAL A 64 -8.63 1.28 -3.10
C VAL A 64 -9.73 0.68 -3.97
N ARG A 65 -10.82 1.42 -4.14
CA ARG A 65 -11.92 1.02 -5.03
C ARG A 65 -11.55 1.37 -6.47
N VAL A 66 -11.89 0.50 -7.43
CA VAL A 66 -11.71 0.79 -8.84
C VAL A 66 -12.91 1.61 -9.35
N PRO A 67 -12.72 2.81 -9.93
CA PRO A 67 -13.79 3.59 -10.52
C PRO A 67 -14.45 2.84 -11.67
N GLY A 68 -15.78 2.80 -11.67
CA GLY A 68 -16.57 2.14 -12.72
C GLY A 68 -17.34 0.92 -12.25
N ASP A 69 -16.83 0.19 -11.24
CA ASP A 69 -17.53 -0.93 -10.61
C ASP A 69 -17.52 -0.76 -9.09
N ASP A 70 -18.70 -0.64 -8.49
CA ASP A 70 -18.83 -0.41 -7.04
C ASP A 70 -18.42 -1.62 -6.18
N THR A 71 -18.18 -2.76 -6.83
CA THR A 71 -17.86 -4.02 -6.14
C THR A 71 -16.38 -4.42 -6.23
N GLU A 72 -15.60 -3.79 -7.12
CA GLU A 72 -14.19 -4.13 -7.32
C GLU A 72 -13.25 -3.29 -6.46
N ILE A 73 -12.31 -3.97 -5.78
CA ILE A 73 -11.27 -3.32 -4.99
C ILE A 73 -9.88 -3.90 -5.29
N LEU A 74 -8.86 -3.08 -5.13
CA LEU A 74 -7.45 -3.47 -5.16
C LEU A 74 -6.92 -3.62 -3.73
N ILE A 75 -6.18 -4.70 -3.48
CA ILE A 75 -5.58 -5.01 -2.17
C ILE A 75 -4.18 -5.60 -2.35
N ASN A 76 -3.32 -5.52 -1.33
CA ASN A 76 -2.04 -6.23 -1.34
C ASN A 76 -2.23 -7.75 -1.24
N PRO A 77 -1.35 -8.53 -1.87
CA PRO A 77 -1.25 -9.95 -1.62
C PRO A 77 -0.72 -10.20 -0.20
N PHE A 78 -1.17 -11.29 0.41
CA PHE A 78 -0.73 -11.71 1.73
C PHE A 78 0.69 -12.28 1.69
N GLY A 79 1.52 -11.88 2.65
CA GLY A 79 2.90 -12.37 2.80
C GLY A 79 3.98 -11.49 2.19
N LEU A 80 3.63 -10.42 1.47
CA LEU A 80 4.60 -9.42 0.99
C LEU A 80 4.70 -8.22 1.93
N LEU A 81 5.92 -7.77 2.18
CA LEU A 81 6.18 -6.53 2.93
C LEU A 81 5.89 -5.30 2.06
N TYR A 82 5.67 -4.15 2.71
CA TYR A 82 5.29 -2.92 2.01
C TYR A 82 6.35 -2.41 1.03
N HIS A 83 7.64 -2.63 1.31
CA HIS A 83 8.73 -2.32 0.37
C HIS A 83 8.88 -3.34 -0.77
N GLU A 84 8.11 -4.41 -0.79
CA GLU A 84 8.09 -5.38 -1.89
C GLU A 84 6.90 -5.16 -2.82
N GLN A 85 5.94 -4.33 -2.39
CA GLN A 85 4.75 -4.00 -3.17
C GLN A 85 5.13 -3.22 -4.44
N THR A 86 4.48 -3.59 -5.54
CA THR A 86 4.59 -3.00 -6.86
C THR A 86 3.19 -2.91 -7.47
N ALA A 87 3.02 -2.16 -8.56
CA ALA A 87 1.73 -2.02 -9.22
C ALA A 87 1.21 -3.36 -9.78
N SER A 88 2.12 -4.22 -10.26
CA SER A 88 1.78 -5.54 -10.79
C SER A 88 1.40 -6.55 -9.70
N THR A 89 1.97 -6.46 -8.50
CA THR A 89 1.74 -7.43 -7.41
C THR A 89 0.35 -7.29 -6.78
N LEU A 90 -0.31 -6.14 -6.96
CA LEU A 90 -1.63 -5.89 -6.38
C LEU A 90 -2.69 -6.84 -6.93
N VAL A 91 -3.58 -7.29 -6.04
CA VAL A 91 -4.65 -8.23 -6.35
C VAL A 91 -5.96 -7.45 -6.51
N LYS A 92 -6.72 -7.76 -7.56
CA LYS A 92 -8.09 -7.25 -7.73
C LYS A 92 -9.09 -8.27 -7.25
N VAL A 93 -10.02 -7.84 -6.41
CA VAL A 93 -10.97 -8.72 -5.72
C VAL A 93 -12.35 -8.07 -5.62
N ASP A 94 -13.38 -8.90 -5.53
CA ASP A 94 -14.76 -8.47 -5.39
C ASP A 94 -15.18 -8.24 -3.92
N LEU A 95 -16.40 -7.75 -3.69
CA LEU A 95 -16.95 -7.56 -2.33
C LEU A 95 -17.12 -8.87 -1.55
N GLU A 96 -17.24 -9.98 -2.25
CA GLU A 96 -17.35 -11.33 -1.67
C GLU A 96 -15.97 -11.96 -1.42
N GLY A 97 -14.88 -11.25 -1.77
CA GLY A 97 -13.51 -11.75 -1.61
C GLY A 97 -13.06 -12.70 -2.71
N LYS A 98 -13.83 -12.80 -3.81
CA LYS A 98 -13.44 -13.53 -5.01
C LYS A 98 -12.30 -12.78 -5.70
N VAL A 99 -11.21 -13.47 -6.03
CA VAL A 99 -10.11 -12.90 -6.81
C VAL A 99 -10.54 -12.78 -8.27
N LEU A 100 -10.56 -11.55 -8.78
CA LEU A 100 -10.83 -11.24 -10.19
C LEU A 100 -9.52 -11.21 -10.99
N HIS A 101 -8.45 -10.69 -10.38
CA HIS A 101 -7.11 -10.68 -10.96
C HIS A 101 -6.03 -10.92 -9.88
N PRO A 102 -5.21 -11.98 -9.98
CA PRO A 102 -4.21 -12.33 -8.96
C PRO A 102 -2.98 -11.40 -8.91
N GLY A 103 -2.82 -10.53 -9.90
CA GLY A 103 -1.60 -9.73 -10.08
C GLY A 103 -0.47 -10.56 -10.69
N SER A 104 0.77 -10.13 -10.51
CA SER A 104 1.97 -10.84 -10.94
C SER A 104 2.41 -11.96 -9.98
N THR A 105 1.76 -12.07 -8.83
CA THR A 105 2.10 -13.06 -7.80
C THR A 105 1.08 -14.19 -7.77
N LYS A 106 1.52 -15.39 -7.38
CA LYS A 106 0.63 -16.52 -7.06
C LYS A 106 0.16 -16.51 -5.61
N LEU A 107 0.35 -15.38 -4.91
CA LEU A 107 0.02 -15.24 -3.50
C LEU A 107 -1.47 -14.92 -3.37
N GLY A 108 -2.08 -15.51 -2.35
CA GLY A 108 -3.47 -15.23 -2.01
C GLY A 108 -3.64 -13.88 -1.32
N ILE A 109 -4.87 -13.58 -0.96
CA ILE A 109 -5.24 -12.42 -0.15
C ILE A 109 -5.55 -12.86 1.28
N ASN A 110 -5.39 -11.96 2.24
CA ASN A 110 -5.87 -12.19 3.60
C ASN A 110 -7.41 -12.06 3.62
N GLN A 111 -8.11 -13.20 3.60
CA GLN A 111 -9.58 -13.24 3.58
C GLN A 111 -10.20 -12.60 4.83
N VAL A 112 -9.54 -12.66 6.00
CA VAL A 112 -10.03 -12.02 7.22
C VAL A 112 -10.01 -10.49 7.06
N GLY A 113 -8.97 -9.94 6.43
CA GLY A 113 -8.84 -8.51 6.14
C GLY A 113 -9.96 -7.96 5.25
N LEU A 114 -10.41 -8.77 4.28
CA LEU A 114 -11.50 -8.41 3.37
C LEU A 114 -12.85 -8.19 4.05
N TYR A 115 -13.16 -8.92 5.14
CA TYR A 115 -14.42 -8.75 5.86
C TYR A 115 -14.45 -7.45 6.68
N TRP A 116 -13.29 -6.89 7.04
CA TRP A 116 -13.17 -5.60 7.73
C TRP A 116 -13.26 -4.40 6.77
N LYS A 117 -14.02 -4.57 5.68
CA LYS A 117 -13.97 -3.87 4.38
C LYS A 117 -14.07 -2.35 4.37
N PHE A 118 -14.24 -1.69 5.52
CA PHE A 118 -14.34 -0.24 5.63
C PHE A 118 -13.57 0.36 6.81
N LEU A 119 -12.86 -0.47 7.60
CA LEU A 119 -12.17 -0.02 8.81
C LEU A 119 -10.72 0.42 8.57
N GLN A 120 -10.10 0.06 7.44
CA GLN A 120 -8.65 0.31 7.25
C GLN A 120 -8.32 1.68 6.68
N ILE A 121 -9.20 2.32 5.89
CA ILE A 121 -9.03 3.75 5.57
C ILE A 121 -9.11 4.56 6.87
N GLN A 122 -10.04 4.22 7.77
CA GLN A 122 -10.17 4.80 9.12
C GLN A 122 -8.95 4.52 10.01
N ALA A 123 -8.36 3.33 9.94
CA ALA A 123 -7.12 3.00 10.65
C ALA A 123 -5.92 3.81 10.13
N PHE A 124 -5.87 4.06 8.82
CA PHE A 124 -4.84 4.91 8.21
C PHE A 124 -5.00 6.38 8.63
N TYR A 125 -6.22 6.92 8.64
CA TYR A 125 -6.51 8.24 9.23
C TYR A 125 -6.10 8.31 10.71
N SER A 126 -6.44 7.30 11.51
CA SER A 126 -6.07 7.25 12.93
C SER A 126 -4.56 7.13 13.16
N LEU A 127 -3.84 6.38 12.31
CA LEU A 127 -2.39 6.23 12.40
C LEU A 127 -1.67 7.56 12.05
N PHE A 128 -2.12 8.25 11.00
CA PHE A 128 -1.60 9.57 10.64
C PHE A 128 -1.94 10.63 11.70
N ALA A 129 -3.16 10.60 12.25
CA ALA A 129 -3.58 11.49 13.33
C ALA A 129 -2.75 11.26 14.61
N GLN A 130 -2.45 10.00 14.98
CA GLN A 130 -1.60 9.67 16.14
C GLN A 130 -0.13 10.04 15.94
N LYS A 131 0.34 10.16 14.68
CA LYS A 131 1.72 10.53 14.33
C LYS A 131 1.87 12.01 13.93
N GLY A 132 0.82 12.81 14.11
CA GLY A 132 0.86 14.27 13.96
C GLY A 132 0.77 14.80 12.53
N CYS A 133 0.35 13.98 11.56
CA CYS A 133 0.05 14.46 10.21
C CYS A 133 -1.34 15.14 10.20
N SER A 134 -1.42 16.35 9.63
CA SER A 134 -2.69 17.08 9.55
C SER A 134 -3.70 16.34 8.67
N GLU A 135 -4.98 16.38 9.05
CA GLU A 135 -6.09 15.73 8.33
C GLU A 135 -6.19 16.20 6.86
N SER A 136 -5.79 17.45 6.61
CA SER A 136 -5.66 18.07 5.28
C SER A 136 -4.58 17.42 4.41
N ALA A 137 -3.45 16.99 5.00
CA ALA A 137 -2.39 16.29 4.30
C ALA A 137 -2.76 14.83 3.98
N VAL A 138 -3.75 14.25 4.65
CA VAL A 138 -4.25 12.90 4.31
C VAL A 138 -5.34 12.99 3.25
N ARG A 139 -6.26 13.97 3.35
CA ARG A 139 -7.32 14.21 2.36
C ARG A 139 -6.78 14.64 0.99
N PHE A 140 -5.76 15.50 0.94
CA PHE A 140 -5.19 16.00 -0.32
C PHE A 140 -4.60 14.89 -1.22
N TRP A 141 -4.22 13.74 -0.64
CA TRP A 141 -3.67 12.61 -1.40
C TRP A 141 -4.70 11.55 -1.77
N MET A 142 -5.92 11.63 -1.21
CA MET A 142 -7.00 10.67 -1.43
C MET A 142 -8.10 11.16 -2.38
N THR A 143 -8.11 12.46 -2.72
CA THR A 143 -8.94 13.07 -3.78
C THR A 143 -8.14 13.25 -5.06
#